data_AF-A0AAX6DS80-F1
#
_entry.id   AF-A0AAX6DS80-F1
#
_cell.length_a   1.000
_cell.length_b   1.000
_cell.length_c   1.000
_cell.angle_alpha   90.00
_cell.angle_beta   90.00
_cell.angle_gamma   90.00
#
_symmetry.space_group_name_H-M   'P 1'
#
loop_
_entity.id
_entity.type
_entity.pdbx_description
1 polymer ?
#
loop_
_entity_poly.entity_id
_entity_poly.type
_entity_poly.pdbx_seq_one_letter_code
_entity_poly.pdbx_strand_id
1 'polypeptide(L)'
;MPIMVKSNLCWLHTLDKSDCLFDSGGYFIVKGAEKTFVAQEHRCLTRLWVTDKPTWTVQYMHETKRKRVFLKLEASKTEGLIGGKVININFLYVTMPVWIMFFALGVASDKEAFEMIDLGSCDTSLTNIILATIREADEKCDGFRRGDTARTYVNDQMKNTKFPPDGSFDDYVAKYLFPGIVGHREKAMFLAYIVKCLLLSYIGKRKCDNKDDFRNKRMLLVSELLSKELWSHIKHAERVMTKAMQRDLYGDRDLQFLERYLDSSIITNGLVRAFSTGAWCHPYVTTERCSGIVTNLRRTNPLQMISDMRKTRQQTAYAGKAGDSRYPNPSYWGRLCFMSTPDGENCGLVKNLSVTAIVSLKIREPVLDKLVSCGMEKLDGICLASLGKMDRIFLNGDWVGVCPNSNSFIARFRSMRRAKLIHPQVESNGTSTRGRSEYFLMQGEF
;
A
#
# COMPACT_ATOMS: atom_id res chain seq x y z
N MET A 1 12.40 -25.56 7.52
CA MET A 1 11.76 -24.30 7.93
C MET A 1 11.77 -24.20 9.45
N PRO A 2 12.19 -23.09 10.08
CA PRO A 2 12.04 -22.89 11.51
C PRO A 2 10.56 -22.86 11.90
N ILE A 3 10.17 -23.66 12.91
CA ILE A 3 8.80 -23.72 13.43
C ILE A 3 8.70 -22.85 14.68
N MET A 4 7.65 -22.04 14.77
CA MET A 4 7.40 -21.20 15.95
C MET A 4 6.89 -22.07 17.10
N VAL A 5 7.45 -21.86 18.29
CA VAL A 5 7.07 -22.57 19.52
C VAL A 5 5.61 -22.27 19.86
N LYS A 6 4.82 -23.31 20.17
CA LYS A 6 3.36 -23.29 20.41
C LYS A 6 2.48 -22.86 19.22
N SER A 7 3.02 -22.79 18.01
CA SER A 7 2.19 -22.64 16.80
C SER A 7 1.45 -23.94 16.44
N ASN A 8 0.44 -23.87 15.56
CA ASN A 8 -0.35 -25.04 15.14
C ASN A 8 0.47 -26.21 14.56
N LEU A 9 1.67 -25.93 14.04
CA LEU A 9 2.59 -26.95 13.50
C LEU A 9 3.62 -27.43 14.54
N CYS A 10 3.65 -26.83 15.72
CA CYS A 10 4.53 -27.21 16.80
C CYS A 10 3.93 -28.37 17.58
N TRP A 11 4.73 -29.38 17.89
CA TRP A 11 4.32 -30.51 18.71
C TRP A 11 3.76 -30.10 20.09
N LEU A 12 4.27 -29.01 20.66
CA LEU A 12 3.80 -28.46 21.94
C LEU A 12 2.36 -27.90 21.91
N HIS A 13 1.76 -27.69 20.73
CA HIS A 13 0.40 -27.19 20.61
C HIS A 13 -0.65 -28.23 21.03
N THR A 14 -0.35 -29.53 20.86
CA THR A 14 -1.28 -30.63 21.17
C THR A 14 -1.10 -31.21 22.57
N LEU A 15 -0.16 -30.68 23.37
CA LEU A 15 0.10 -31.18 24.71
C LEU A 15 -0.74 -30.41 25.74
N ASP A 16 -1.46 -31.15 26.58
CA ASP A 16 -2.25 -30.57 27.68
C ASP A 16 -1.37 -29.99 28.81
N LYS A 17 -0.14 -30.49 28.97
CA LYS A 17 0.83 -30.02 29.96
C LYS A 17 2.01 -29.36 29.26
N SER A 18 2.21 -28.08 29.53
CA SER A 18 3.40 -27.36 29.09
C SER A 18 4.55 -27.52 30.08
N ASP A 19 5.79 -27.55 29.59
CA ASP A 19 7.00 -27.62 30.42
C ASP A 19 7.09 -26.47 31.45
N CYS A 20 6.54 -25.30 31.12
CA CYS A 20 6.45 -24.15 32.01
C CYS A 20 5.14 -23.38 31.79
N LEU A 21 4.45 -23.04 32.88
CA LEU A 21 3.18 -22.28 32.85
C LEU A 21 3.35 -20.84 32.35
N PHE A 22 4.52 -20.25 32.55
CA PHE A 22 4.81 -18.86 32.15
C PHE A 22 5.37 -18.74 30.72
N ASP A 23 5.60 -19.86 30.04
CA ASP A 23 6.01 -19.83 28.65
C ASP A 23 4.79 -19.59 27.76
N SER A 24 4.76 -18.47 27.04
CA SER A 24 3.66 -18.13 26.12
C SER A 24 3.91 -18.57 24.67
N GLY A 25 5.08 -19.15 24.36
CA GLY A 25 5.49 -19.47 23.00
C GLY A 25 5.76 -18.21 22.16
N GLY A 26 5.61 -18.29 20.84
CA GLY A 26 5.74 -17.12 19.95
C GLY A 26 7.17 -16.77 19.53
N TYR A 27 8.15 -17.58 19.93
CA TYR A 27 9.56 -17.46 19.55
C TYR A 27 10.03 -18.68 18.75
N PHE A 28 11.27 -18.63 18.29
CA PHE A 28 11.93 -19.67 17.50
C PHE A 28 13.21 -20.11 18.18
N ILE A 29 13.57 -21.39 18.04
CA ILE A 29 14.86 -21.92 18.52
C ILE A 29 15.72 -22.19 17.30
N VAL A 30 16.82 -21.44 17.16
CA VAL A 30 17.76 -21.57 16.03
C VAL A 30 19.17 -21.68 16.58
N LYS A 31 19.86 -22.78 16.28
CA LYS A 31 21.20 -23.10 16.81
C LYS A 31 21.26 -23.01 18.36
N GLY A 32 20.21 -23.50 19.02
CA GLY A 32 20.10 -23.47 20.49
C GLY A 32 19.77 -22.10 21.09
N ALA A 33 19.70 -21.03 20.29
CA ALA A 33 19.33 -19.70 20.77
C ALA A 33 17.84 -19.42 20.55
N GLU A 34 17.20 -18.83 21.56
CA GLU A 34 15.83 -18.34 21.47
C GLU A 34 15.79 -16.97 20.76
N LYS A 35 14.96 -16.90 19.73
CA LYS A 35 14.86 -15.77 18.81
C LYS A 35 13.41 -15.32 18.71
N THR A 36 13.17 -14.02 18.88
CA THR A 36 11.86 -13.41 18.67
C THR A 36 11.90 -12.40 17.53
N PHE A 37 10.76 -12.20 16.89
CA PHE A 37 10.59 -11.17 15.88
C PHE A 37 10.17 -9.85 16.53
N VAL A 38 10.71 -8.76 15.99
CA VAL A 38 10.27 -7.40 16.28
C VAL A 38 9.38 -6.95 15.14
N ALA A 39 8.15 -6.56 15.46
CA ALA A 39 7.18 -6.16 14.46
C ALA A 39 7.60 -4.83 13.79
N GLN A 40 7.50 -4.73 12.47
CA GLN A 40 8.03 -3.59 11.73
C GLN A 40 6.91 -2.62 11.34
N GLU A 41 7.03 -1.35 11.75
CA GLU A 41 6.12 -0.27 11.35
C GLU A 41 6.46 0.16 9.92
N HIS A 42 5.57 -0.15 8.98
CA HIS A 42 5.65 0.27 7.59
C HIS A 42 4.55 1.27 7.25
N ARG A 43 4.81 2.11 6.24
CA ARG A 43 3.78 3.00 5.70
C ARG A 43 2.66 2.18 5.03
N CYS A 44 1.41 2.57 5.29
CA CYS A 44 0.24 2.08 4.58
C CYS A 44 0.30 2.54 3.11
N LEU A 45 0.26 1.57 2.19
CA LEU A 45 0.39 1.85 0.76
C LEU A 45 -0.95 2.19 0.09
N THR A 46 -2.04 1.61 0.61
CA THR A 46 -3.37 1.66 0.01
C THR A 46 -4.08 3.00 0.15
N ARG A 47 -3.62 3.88 1.05
CA ARG A 47 -4.20 5.22 1.20
C ARG A 47 -3.59 6.21 0.22
N LEU A 48 -4.41 7.14 -0.25
CA LEU A 48 -3.91 8.33 -0.96
C LEU A 48 -3.01 9.13 -0.04
N TRP A 49 -1.92 9.63 -0.60
CA TRP A 49 -0.91 10.36 0.13
C TRP A 49 -0.72 11.75 -0.45
N VAL A 50 -1.14 12.77 0.30
CA VAL A 50 -1.02 14.17 -0.06
C VAL A 50 0.21 14.78 0.60
N THR A 51 1.07 15.40 -0.21
CA THR A 51 2.20 16.22 0.26
C THR A 51 2.21 17.56 -0.45
N ASP A 52 2.74 18.58 0.21
CA ASP A 52 2.95 19.94 -0.30
C ASP A 52 4.41 20.20 -0.72
N LYS A 53 5.38 19.48 -0.13
CA LYS A 53 6.82 19.65 -0.36
C LYS A 53 7.43 18.45 -1.08
N PRO A 54 8.29 18.65 -2.12
CA PRO A 54 8.71 19.94 -2.70
C PRO A 54 7.63 20.62 -3.55
N THR A 55 6.64 19.85 -4.04
CA THR A 55 5.47 20.34 -4.77
C THR A 55 4.21 19.65 -4.25
N TRP A 56 3.05 20.20 -4.57
CA TRP A 56 1.78 19.55 -4.28
C TRP A 56 1.67 18.26 -5.08
N THR A 57 1.68 17.13 -4.38
CA THR A 57 1.57 15.81 -5.00
C THR A 57 0.55 14.95 -4.27
N VAL A 58 -0.21 14.16 -5.03
CA VAL A 58 -1.04 13.08 -4.50
C VAL A 58 -0.56 11.77 -5.09
N GLN A 59 -0.24 10.82 -4.22
CA GLN A 59 0.28 9.51 -4.60
C GLN A 59 -0.67 8.39 -4.18
N TYR A 60 -0.86 7.43 -5.08
CA TYR A 60 -1.47 6.13 -4.81
C TYR A 60 -0.46 5.00 -5.07
N MET A 61 -0.50 3.94 -4.25
CA MET A 61 0.30 2.72 -4.49
C MET A 61 -0.48 1.47 -4.07
N HIS A 62 -0.81 0.61 -5.03
CA HIS A 62 -1.47 -0.66 -4.70
C HIS A 62 -0.52 -1.64 -4.00
N GLU A 63 -1.02 -2.38 -3.01
CA GLU A 63 -0.24 -3.27 -2.13
C GLU A 63 0.54 -4.35 -2.91
N THR A 64 -0.10 -4.97 -3.90
CA THR A 64 0.44 -6.15 -4.61
C THR A 64 1.49 -5.80 -5.67
N LYS A 65 1.24 -4.76 -6.47
CA LYS A 65 2.08 -4.41 -7.63
C LYS A 65 3.14 -3.37 -7.30
N ARG A 66 2.92 -2.57 -6.23
CA ARG A 66 3.84 -1.54 -5.72
C ARG A 66 4.33 -0.52 -6.76
N LYS A 67 3.59 -0.35 -7.87
CA LYS A 67 3.83 0.73 -8.82
C LYS A 67 3.13 1.99 -8.32
N ARG A 68 3.87 3.09 -8.32
CA ARG A 68 3.38 4.39 -7.85
C ARG A 68 2.68 5.08 -9.00
N VAL A 69 1.48 5.58 -8.74
CA VAL A 69 0.83 6.58 -9.58
C VAL A 69 0.85 7.85 -8.76
N PHE A 70 1.41 8.93 -9.29
CA PHE A 70 1.40 10.22 -8.59
C PHE A 70 0.96 11.32 -9.53
N LEU A 71 0.12 12.20 -9.02
CA LEU A 71 -0.26 13.44 -9.67
C LEU A 71 0.52 14.57 -9.03
N LYS A 72 1.05 15.46 -9.84
CA LYS A 72 1.79 16.63 -9.39
C LYS A 72 1.18 17.90 -9.95
N LEU A 73 1.16 18.93 -9.12
CA LEU A 73 0.92 20.29 -9.56
C LEU A 73 2.27 20.97 -9.80
N GLU A 74 2.59 21.20 -11.07
CA GLU A 74 3.86 21.80 -11.50
C GLU A 74 3.60 23.10 -12.25
N ALA A 75 4.59 23.99 -12.31
CA ALA A 75 4.50 25.17 -13.16
C ALA A 75 4.61 24.73 -14.63
N SER A 76 3.72 25.26 -15.48
CA SER A 76 3.77 25.03 -16.92
C SER A 76 5.06 25.61 -17.49
N LYS A 77 5.63 24.90 -18.45
CA LYS A 77 6.87 25.30 -19.14
C LYS A 77 6.60 25.87 -20.54
N THR A 78 5.34 25.92 -20.99
CA THR A 78 5.03 26.35 -22.35
C THR A 78 5.03 27.88 -22.48
N GLU A 79 5.56 28.35 -23.61
CA GLU A 79 5.54 29.75 -24.02
C GLU A 79 4.07 30.20 -24.22
N GLY A 80 3.58 31.10 -23.36
CA GLY A 80 2.18 31.58 -23.36
C GLY A 80 1.38 31.23 -22.09
N LEU A 81 1.85 30.27 -21.29
CA LEU A 81 1.27 29.85 -20.00
C LEU A 81 2.26 30.03 -18.83
N ILE A 82 3.28 30.87 -19.02
CA ILE A 82 4.36 31.10 -18.06
C ILE A 82 3.77 31.51 -16.70
N GLY A 83 3.95 30.66 -15.69
CA GLY A 83 3.43 30.84 -14.33
C GLY A 83 2.09 30.15 -14.03
N GLY A 84 1.40 29.62 -15.05
CA GLY A 84 0.24 28.75 -14.88
C GLY A 84 0.63 27.43 -14.23
N LYS A 85 -0.24 26.87 -13.38
CA LYS A 85 0.00 25.55 -12.77
C LYS A 85 -0.76 24.48 -13.54
N VAL A 86 -0.10 23.36 -13.80
CA VAL A 86 -0.62 22.24 -14.59
C VAL A 86 -0.55 20.95 -13.79
N ILE A 87 -1.54 20.09 -14.01
CA ILE A 87 -1.67 18.79 -13.35
C ILE A 87 -1.09 17.71 -14.26
N ASN A 88 0.08 17.19 -13.88
CA ASN A 88 0.72 16.07 -14.56
C ASN A 88 0.47 14.76 -13.81
N ILE A 89 0.17 13.69 -14.55
CA ILE A 89 0.17 12.33 -14.05
C ILE A 89 1.49 11.66 -14.43
N ASN A 90 2.10 11.02 -13.43
CA ASN A 90 3.23 10.14 -13.63
C ASN A 90 2.74 8.70 -13.48
N PHE A 91 2.79 7.98 -14.59
CA PHE A 91 2.40 6.59 -14.67
C PHE A 91 3.57 5.78 -15.23
N LEU A 92 4.02 4.78 -14.46
CA LEU A 92 5.25 4.01 -14.74
C LEU A 92 6.48 4.93 -14.86
N TYR A 93 6.93 5.21 -16.09
CA TYR A 93 8.10 6.05 -16.39
C TYR A 93 7.75 7.30 -17.21
N VAL A 94 6.48 7.47 -17.58
CA VAL A 94 6.00 8.57 -18.42
C VAL A 94 5.32 9.62 -17.54
N THR A 95 5.53 10.89 -17.92
CA THR A 95 4.82 12.04 -17.34
C THR A 95 4.03 12.72 -18.44
N MET A 96 2.72 12.87 -18.25
CA MET A 96 1.85 13.57 -19.20
C MET A 96 0.81 14.43 -18.47
N PRO A 97 0.22 15.45 -19.11
CA PRO A 97 -0.95 16.13 -18.57
C PRO A 97 -2.07 15.11 -18.28
N VAL A 98 -2.71 15.24 -17.12
CA VAL A 98 -3.73 14.26 -16.67
C VAL A 98 -4.91 14.16 -17.65
N TRP A 99 -5.15 15.21 -18.43
CA TRP A 99 -6.23 15.27 -19.43
C TRP A 99 -6.07 14.23 -20.53
N ILE A 100 -4.84 14.00 -21.02
CA ILE A 100 -4.56 12.95 -22.01
C ILE A 100 -4.94 11.58 -21.46
N MET A 101 -4.68 11.33 -20.17
CA MET A 101 -5.01 10.06 -19.53
C MET A 101 -6.52 9.85 -19.37
N PHE A 102 -7.31 10.90 -19.12
CA PHE A 102 -8.77 10.79 -19.10
C PHE A 102 -9.32 10.29 -20.43
N PHE A 103 -8.89 10.89 -21.54
CA PHE A 103 -9.33 10.47 -22.87
C PHE A 103 -8.77 9.10 -23.26
N ALA A 104 -7.55 8.75 -22.86
CA ALA A 104 -7.02 7.40 -23.05
C ALA A 104 -7.83 6.32 -22.30
N LEU A 105 -8.46 6.69 -21.17
CA LEU A 105 -9.39 5.83 -20.43
C LEU A 105 -10.83 5.85 -20.97
N GLY A 106 -11.10 6.56 -22.07
CA GLY A 106 -12.40 6.57 -22.73
C GLY A 106 -13.40 7.59 -22.19
N VAL A 107 -12.93 8.68 -21.56
CA VAL A 107 -13.79 9.84 -21.27
C VAL A 107 -14.14 10.57 -22.57
N ALA A 108 -15.42 10.88 -22.78
CA ALA A 108 -15.91 11.35 -24.08
C ALA A 108 -15.74 12.86 -24.29
N SER A 109 -15.73 13.66 -23.23
CA SER A 109 -15.63 15.12 -23.35
C SER A 109 -14.95 15.78 -22.14
N ASP A 110 -14.43 17.00 -22.35
CA ASP A 110 -13.85 17.81 -21.28
C ASP A 110 -14.86 18.10 -20.17
N LYS A 111 -16.14 18.29 -20.55
CA LYS A 111 -17.25 18.46 -19.61
C LYS A 111 -17.42 17.22 -18.73
N GLU A 112 -17.37 16.04 -19.32
CA GLU A 112 -17.48 14.78 -18.58
C GLU A 112 -16.31 14.60 -17.59
N ALA A 113 -15.08 14.86 -18.04
CA ALA A 113 -13.90 14.81 -17.16
C ALA A 113 -14.04 15.80 -15.98
N PHE A 114 -14.51 17.01 -16.25
CA PHE A 114 -14.75 18.03 -15.22
C PHE A 114 -15.83 17.61 -14.22
N GLU A 115 -16.94 17.04 -14.70
CA GLU A 115 -18.02 16.50 -13.87
C GLU A 115 -17.56 15.33 -12.99
N MET A 116 -16.70 14.43 -13.51
CA MET A 116 -16.11 13.34 -12.72
C MET A 116 -15.27 13.84 -11.53
N ILE A 117 -14.59 14.98 -11.66
CA ILE A 117 -13.78 15.54 -10.57
C ILE A 117 -14.69 16.06 -9.43
N ASP A 118 -15.93 16.48 -9.72
CA ASP A 118 -16.94 16.89 -8.73
C ASP A 118 -16.39 17.93 -7.72
N LEU A 119 -15.93 19.08 -8.22
CA LEU A 119 -15.40 20.16 -7.39
C LEU A 119 -16.51 21.00 -6.71
N GLY A 120 -17.77 20.85 -7.11
CA GLY A 120 -18.88 21.67 -6.61
C GLY A 120 -18.68 23.14 -7.01
N SER A 121 -18.49 24.03 -6.03
CA SER A 121 -18.13 25.43 -6.28
C SER A 121 -16.66 25.57 -6.68
N CYS A 122 -16.39 25.86 -7.95
CA CYS A 122 -15.04 26.11 -8.43
C CYS A 122 -14.65 27.58 -8.24
N ASP A 123 -13.54 27.79 -7.53
CA ASP A 123 -12.86 29.08 -7.51
C ASP A 123 -12.22 29.34 -8.89
N THR A 124 -12.13 30.61 -9.32
CA THR A 124 -11.51 31.00 -10.60
C THR A 124 -10.06 30.52 -10.72
N SER A 125 -9.36 30.39 -9.60
CA SER A 125 -8.00 29.84 -9.54
C SER A 125 -7.96 28.37 -9.98
N LEU A 126 -8.92 27.55 -9.57
CA LEU A 126 -9.01 26.14 -9.95
C LEU A 126 -9.35 25.98 -11.43
N THR A 127 -10.30 26.77 -11.93
CA THR A 127 -10.67 26.73 -13.34
C THR A 127 -9.48 27.09 -14.22
N ASN A 128 -8.66 28.06 -13.80
CA ASN A 128 -7.44 28.43 -14.53
C ASN A 128 -6.40 27.29 -14.56
N ILE A 129 -6.25 26.53 -13.47
CA ILE A 129 -5.36 25.34 -13.42
C ILE A 129 -5.86 24.26 -14.39
N ILE A 130 -7.17 24.01 -14.41
CA ILE A 130 -7.77 23.02 -15.31
C ILE A 130 -7.60 23.46 -16.77
N LEU A 131 -7.92 24.72 -17.09
CA LEU A 131 -7.74 25.28 -18.43
C LEU A 131 -6.29 25.25 -18.89
N ALA A 132 -5.34 25.60 -18.01
CA ALA A 132 -3.91 25.49 -18.30
C ALA A 132 -3.51 24.04 -18.60
N THR A 133 -4.05 23.09 -17.83
CA THR A 133 -3.78 21.66 -18.03
C THR A 133 -4.33 21.14 -19.37
N ILE A 134 -5.51 21.63 -19.77
CA ILE A 134 -6.12 21.29 -21.07
C ILE A 134 -5.27 21.85 -22.22
N ARG A 135 -4.84 23.11 -22.13
CA ARG A 135 -3.98 23.73 -23.16
C ARG A 135 -2.64 23.02 -23.31
N GLU A 136 -1.99 22.65 -22.20
CA GLU A 136 -0.75 21.87 -22.25
C GLU A 136 -0.97 20.45 -22.82
N ALA A 137 -2.17 19.88 -22.65
CA ALA A 137 -2.52 18.62 -23.29
C ALA A 137 -2.69 18.78 -24.81
N ASP A 138 -3.34 19.85 -25.27
CA ASP A 138 -3.50 20.19 -26.69
C ASP A 138 -2.15 20.42 -27.38
N GLU A 139 -1.22 21.10 -26.72
CA GLU A 139 0.14 21.34 -27.25
C GLU A 139 0.96 20.04 -27.35
N LYS A 140 0.81 19.13 -26.38
CA LYS A 140 1.58 17.88 -26.34
C LYS A 140 1.02 16.78 -27.24
N CYS A 141 -0.28 16.75 -27.45
CA CYS A 141 -0.96 15.76 -28.26
C CYS A 141 -2.11 16.43 -29.02
N ASP A 142 -1.83 16.91 -30.23
CA ASP A 142 -2.85 17.53 -31.06
C ASP A 142 -3.98 16.53 -31.36
N GLY A 143 -5.22 16.98 -31.20
CA GLY A 143 -6.40 16.17 -31.45
C GLY A 143 -6.58 14.97 -30.51
N PHE A 144 -6.04 14.98 -29.28
CA PHE A 144 -6.19 13.88 -28.31
C PHE A 144 -7.65 13.49 -28.01
N ARG A 145 -8.61 14.38 -28.30
CA ARG A 145 -10.06 14.15 -28.14
C ARG A 145 -10.67 13.27 -29.23
N ARG A 146 -9.96 12.98 -30.32
CA ARG A 146 -10.49 12.31 -31.51
C ARG A 146 -10.10 10.83 -31.55
N GLY A 147 -11.08 9.94 -31.54
CA GLY A 147 -10.84 8.51 -31.72
C GLY A 147 -9.89 7.94 -30.64
N ASP A 148 -8.90 7.16 -31.08
CA ASP A 148 -7.95 6.49 -30.18
C ASP A 148 -6.60 7.25 -30.04
N THR A 149 -6.53 8.52 -30.47
CA THR A 149 -5.28 9.31 -30.51
C THR A 149 -4.62 9.45 -29.14
N ALA A 150 -5.41 9.66 -28.08
CA ALA A 150 -4.87 9.70 -26.72
C ALA A 150 -4.24 8.36 -26.32
N ARG A 151 -4.85 7.22 -26.69
CA ARG A 151 -4.31 5.89 -26.39
C ARG A 151 -3.04 5.60 -27.17
N THR A 152 -3.01 5.94 -28.47
CA THR A 152 -1.81 5.78 -29.29
C THR A 152 -0.67 6.63 -28.73
N TYR A 153 -0.94 7.88 -28.36
CA TYR A 153 0.05 8.75 -27.74
C TYR A 153 0.62 8.15 -26.44
N VAL A 154 -0.24 7.69 -25.52
CA VAL A 154 0.24 7.05 -24.28
C VAL A 154 1.07 5.80 -24.58
N ASN A 155 0.64 4.97 -25.53
CA ASN A 155 1.39 3.78 -25.95
C ASN A 155 2.77 4.12 -26.53
N ASP A 156 2.86 5.13 -27.39
CA ASP A 156 4.12 5.54 -28.01
C ASP A 156 5.09 6.10 -26.98
N GLN A 157 4.59 6.91 -26.04
CA GLN A 157 5.38 7.39 -24.92
C GLN A 157 5.89 6.23 -24.05
N MET A 158 5.07 5.21 -23.81
CA MET A 158 5.46 4.03 -23.01
C MET A 158 6.50 3.17 -23.71
N LYS A 159 6.37 2.96 -25.03
CA LYS A 159 7.34 2.21 -25.85
C LYS A 159 8.71 2.88 -25.86
N ASN A 160 8.75 4.21 -25.83
CA ASN A 160 9.98 5.00 -25.81
C ASN A 160 10.68 5.03 -24.44
N THR A 161 10.13 4.37 -23.42
CA THR A 161 10.77 4.29 -22.10
C THR A 161 11.87 3.24 -22.06
N LYS A 162 12.81 3.38 -21.12
CA LYS A 162 13.90 2.42 -20.91
C LYS A 162 13.42 1.00 -20.59
N PHE A 163 12.22 0.87 -20.02
CA PHE A 163 11.61 -0.39 -19.63
C PHE A 163 10.13 -0.37 -20.01
N PRO A 164 9.82 -0.59 -21.30
CA PRO A 164 8.45 -0.57 -21.77
C PRO A 164 7.64 -1.68 -21.09
N PRO A 165 6.37 -1.44 -20.74
CA PRO A 165 5.51 -2.46 -20.19
C PRO A 165 5.17 -3.51 -21.27
N ASP A 166 5.17 -4.79 -20.89
CA ASP A 166 4.72 -5.87 -21.77
C ASP A 166 3.19 -5.83 -21.95
N GLY A 167 2.74 -6.14 -23.17
CA GLY A 167 1.32 -6.28 -23.51
C GLY A 167 0.71 -5.06 -24.19
N SER A 168 -0.61 -5.12 -24.38
CA SER A 168 -1.42 -4.03 -24.94
C SER A 168 -1.66 -2.91 -23.91
N PHE A 169 -2.22 -1.77 -24.35
CA PHE A 169 -2.66 -0.69 -23.47
C PHE A 169 -3.51 -1.20 -22.31
N ASP A 170 -4.48 -2.04 -22.62
CA ASP A 170 -5.44 -2.57 -21.65
C ASP A 170 -4.76 -3.48 -20.64
N ASP A 171 -3.78 -4.29 -21.07
CA ASP A 171 -3.05 -5.21 -20.20
C ASP A 171 -2.26 -4.48 -19.11
N TYR A 172 -1.47 -3.48 -19.50
CA TYR A 172 -0.63 -2.76 -18.54
C TYR A 172 -1.44 -1.75 -17.71
N VAL A 173 -2.52 -1.18 -18.26
CA VAL A 173 -3.46 -0.35 -17.49
C VAL A 173 -4.21 -1.21 -16.48
N ALA A 174 -4.72 -2.39 -16.86
CA ALA A 174 -5.30 -3.38 -15.94
C ALA A 174 -4.31 -3.74 -14.82
N LYS A 175 -3.06 -4.01 -15.17
CA LYS A 175 -2.04 -4.50 -14.25
C LYS A 175 -1.44 -3.44 -13.33
N TYR A 176 -1.30 -2.19 -13.77
CA TYR A 176 -0.53 -1.18 -13.04
C TYR A 176 -1.32 0.07 -12.66
N LEU A 177 -2.34 0.47 -13.42
CA LEU A 177 -3.18 1.63 -13.09
C LEU A 177 -4.36 1.15 -12.25
N PHE A 178 -4.33 1.46 -10.95
CA PHE A 178 -5.37 1.10 -9.98
C PHE A 178 -5.85 -0.36 -10.11
N PRO A 179 -4.98 -1.35 -9.84
CA PRO A 179 -5.24 -2.75 -10.17
C PRO A 179 -6.47 -3.38 -9.49
N GLY A 180 -6.93 -2.84 -8.36
CA GLY A 180 -8.14 -3.32 -7.69
C GLY A 180 -9.45 -2.76 -8.28
N ILE A 181 -9.37 -1.77 -9.17
CA ILE A 181 -10.52 -1.20 -9.87
C ILE A 181 -10.59 -1.82 -11.27
N VAL A 182 -11.73 -2.42 -11.60
CA VAL A 182 -11.98 -3.03 -12.91
C VAL A 182 -12.71 -2.03 -13.81
N GLY A 183 -12.29 -1.94 -15.07
CA GLY A 183 -12.89 -1.06 -16.07
C GLY A 183 -12.16 0.29 -16.24
N HIS A 184 -12.15 0.81 -17.47
CA HIS A 184 -11.46 2.07 -17.78
C HIS A 184 -12.20 3.28 -17.24
N ARG A 185 -13.54 3.25 -17.26
CA ARG A 185 -14.39 4.33 -16.79
C ARG A 185 -14.26 4.53 -15.28
N GLU A 186 -14.27 3.46 -14.51
CA GLU A 186 -14.12 3.45 -13.05
C GLU A 186 -12.71 3.92 -12.66
N LYS A 187 -11.68 3.54 -13.43
CA LYS A 187 -10.32 4.08 -13.27
C LYS A 187 -10.26 5.57 -13.57
N ALA A 188 -11.00 6.05 -14.57
CA ALA A 188 -11.11 7.48 -14.85
C ALA A 188 -11.81 8.20 -13.69
N MET A 189 -12.89 7.65 -13.13
CA MET A 189 -13.52 8.22 -11.93
C MET A 189 -12.56 8.29 -10.75
N PHE A 190 -11.80 7.22 -10.47
CA PHE A 190 -10.81 7.24 -9.38
C PHE A 190 -9.67 8.22 -9.65
N LEU A 191 -9.20 8.33 -10.91
CA LEU A 191 -8.24 9.37 -11.30
C LEU A 191 -8.81 10.78 -11.04
N ALA A 192 -10.07 11.02 -11.39
CA ALA A 192 -10.76 12.29 -11.13
C ALA A 192 -10.88 12.58 -9.63
N TYR A 193 -11.16 11.56 -8.81
CA TYR A 193 -11.13 11.69 -7.36
C TYR A 193 -9.73 12.07 -6.83
N ILE A 194 -8.65 11.49 -7.39
CA ILE A 194 -7.29 11.87 -7.00
C ILE A 194 -6.98 13.32 -7.40
N VAL A 195 -7.41 13.76 -8.59
CA VAL A 195 -7.32 15.17 -9.02
C VAL A 195 -8.06 16.09 -8.06
N LYS A 196 -9.29 15.72 -7.67
CA LYS A 196 -10.07 16.47 -6.67
C LYS A 196 -9.31 16.60 -5.36
N CYS A 197 -8.71 15.51 -4.87
CA CYS A 197 -7.91 15.52 -3.65
C CYS A 197 -6.72 16.48 -3.76
N LEU A 198 -6.02 16.50 -4.90
CA LEU A 198 -4.91 17.42 -5.16
C LEU A 198 -5.38 18.88 -5.10
N LEU A 199 -6.45 19.22 -5.81
CA LEU A 199 -6.98 20.58 -5.89
C LEU A 199 -7.54 21.09 -4.56
N LEU A 200 -8.28 20.25 -3.82
CA LEU A 200 -8.76 20.61 -2.49
C LEU A 200 -7.61 20.81 -1.48
N SER A 201 -6.54 20.05 -1.63
CA SER A 201 -5.35 20.20 -0.78
C SER A 201 -4.62 21.50 -1.11
N TYR A 202 -4.52 21.84 -2.39
CA TYR A 202 -3.91 23.08 -2.87
C TYR A 202 -4.61 24.35 -2.34
N ILE A 203 -5.95 24.36 -2.25
CA ILE A 203 -6.71 25.48 -1.63
C ILE A 203 -6.65 25.46 -0.09
N GLY A 204 -6.13 24.39 0.51
CA GLY A 204 -6.12 24.21 1.96
C GLY A 204 -7.45 23.72 2.55
N LYS A 205 -8.40 23.27 1.70
CA LYS A 205 -9.64 22.60 2.15
C LYS A 205 -9.38 21.18 2.66
N ARG A 206 -8.28 20.54 2.22
CA ARG A 206 -7.78 19.25 2.70
C ARG A 206 -6.37 19.41 3.26
N LYS A 207 -6.08 18.78 4.40
CA LYS A 207 -4.75 18.78 5.02
C LYS A 207 -3.84 17.74 4.37
N CYS A 208 -2.53 18.01 4.35
CA CYS A 208 -1.52 17.02 3.99
C CYS A 208 -1.54 15.83 4.95
N ASP A 209 -1.17 14.65 4.44
CA ASP A 209 -1.15 13.44 5.25
C ASP A 209 0.07 13.42 6.18
N ASN A 210 -0.16 13.18 7.47
CA ASN A 210 0.90 13.07 8.45
C ASN A 210 1.56 11.68 8.37
N LYS A 211 2.88 11.65 8.10
CA LYS A 211 3.70 10.42 7.99
C LYS A 211 3.75 9.63 9.30
N ASP A 212 3.66 10.33 10.41
CA ASP A 212 3.81 9.74 11.73
C ASP A 212 2.48 9.34 12.38
N ASP A 213 1.35 9.73 11.78
CA ASP A 213 0.04 9.22 12.20
C ASP A 213 -0.02 7.72 11.97
N PHE A 214 -0.27 6.97 13.04
CA PHE A 214 -0.31 5.53 13.02
C PHE A 214 -1.45 4.98 12.13
N ARG A 215 -2.49 5.79 11.86
CA ARG A 215 -3.52 5.45 10.86
C ARG A 215 -2.93 5.21 9.46
N ASN A 216 -1.82 5.86 9.17
CA ASN A 216 -1.08 5.75 7.91
C ASN A 216 0.08 4.75 8.01
N LYS A 217 0.19 3.99 9.10
CA LYS A 217 1.16 2.92 9.31
C LYS A 217 0.46 1.56 9.38
N ARG A 218 1.23 0.51 9.13
CA ARG A 218 0.86 -0.90 9.22
C ARG A 218 1.98 -1.66 9.90
N MET A 219 1.60 -2.67 10.64
CA MET A 219 2.51 -3.57 11.32
C MET A 219 2.77 -4.77 10.42
N LEU A 220 4.03 -4.98 10.02
CA LEU A 220 4.44 -6.24 9.44
C LEU A 220 4.85 -7.18 10.56
N LEU A 221 4.17 -8.32 10.64
CA LEU A 221 4.43 -9.37 11.61
C LEU A 221 5.31 -10.46 11.00
N VAL A 222 5.48 -11.53 11.76
CA VAL A 222 6.28 -12.70 11.38
C VAL A 222 5.85 -13.28 10.04
N SER A 223 4.55 -13.38 9.77
CA SER A 223 4.00 -13.95 8.53
C SER A 223 4.48 -13.21 7.29
N GLU A 224 4.30 -11.89 7.25
CA GLU A 224 4.66 -11.09 6.07
C GLU A 224 6.17 -10.98 5.90
N LEU A 225 6.91 -10.88 7.01
CA LEU A 225 8.36 -10.81 7.00
C LEU A 225 8.94 -12.15 6.53
N LEU A 226 8.65 -13.25 7.22
CA LEU A 226 9.18 -14.57 6.88
C LEU A 226 8.80 -15.01 5.46
N SER A 227 7.59 -14.68 5.00
CA SER A 227 7.18 -14.93 3.62
C SER A 227 8.10 -14.23 2.61
N LYS A 228 8.40 -12.93 2.81
CA LYS A 228 9.33 -12.20 1.93
C LYS A 228 10.72 -12.81 1.91
N GLU A 229 11.25 -13.17 3.08
CA GLU A 229 12.58 -13.76 3.20
C GLU A 229 12.65 -15.12 2.48
N LEU A 230 11.64 -15.97 2.70
CA LEU A 230 11.52 -17.27 2.05
C LEU A 230 11.44 -17.13 0.52
N TRP A 231 10.58 -16.25 0.01
CA TRP A 231 10.46 -16.00 -1.43
C TRP A 231 11.76 -15.48 -2.05
N SER A 232 12.55 -14.70 -1.32
CA SER A 232 13.85 -14.22 -1.78
C SER A 232 14.85 -15.37 -1.95
N HIS A 233 14.89 -16.30 -0.99
CA HIS A 233 15.74 -17.50 -1.09
C HIS A 233 15.26 -18.48 -2.16
N ILE A 234 13.94 -18.67 -2.31
CA ILE A 234 13.38 -19.50 -3.40
C ILE A 234 13.79 -18.93 -4.76
N LYS A 235 13.62 -17.62 -4.99
CA LYS A 235 14.07 -16.96 -6.22
C LYS A 235 15.58 -17.03 -6.43
N HIS A 236 16.36 -17.12 -5.36
CA HIS A 236 17.80 -17.31 -5.47
C HIS A 236 18.13 -18.74 -5.92
N ALA A 237 17.52 -19.74 -5.29
CA ALA A 237 17.67 -21.14 -5.68
C ALA A 237 17.23 -21.37 -7.13
N GLU A 238 16.09 -20.79 -7.53
CA GLU A 238 15.59 -20.81 -8.91
C GLU A 238 16.64 -20.25 -9.90
N ARG A 239 17.22 -19.08 -9.62
CA ARG A 239 18.26 -18.49 -10.48
C ARG A 239 19.52 -19.34 -10.58
N VAL A 240 19.91 -20.02 -9.50
CA VAL A 240 21.07 -20.92 -9.50
C VAL A 240 20.75 -22.17 -10.33
N MET A 241 19.57 -22.74 -10.12
CA MET A 241 19.05 -23.88 -10.89
C MET A 241 19.02 -23.57 -12.39
N THR A 242 18.42 -22.44 -12.80
CA THR A 242 18.37 -22.03 -14.21
C THR A 242 19.77 -21.91 -14.82
N LYS A 243 20.74 -21.33 -14.10
CA LYS A 243 22.12 -21.22 -14.58
C LYS A 243 22.80 -22.59 -14.71
N ALA A 244 22.53 -23.52 -13.80
CA ALA A 244 23.08 -24.87 -13.87
C ALA A 244 22.52 -25.63 -15.08
N MET A 245 21.21 -25.58 -15.29
CA MET A 245 20.56 -26.19 -16.46
C MET A 245 21.06 -25.58 -17.78
N GLN A 246 21.23 -24.25 -17.84
CA GLN A 246 21.79 -23.59 -19.02
C GLN A 246 23.19 -24.09 -19.37
N ARG A 247 24.05 -24.37 -18.38
CA ARG A 247 25.41 -24.88 -18.64
C ARG A 247 25.42 -26.29 -19.24
N ASP A 248 24.47 -27.12 -18.88
CA ASP A 248 24.35 -28.46 -19.46
C ASP A 248 23.80 -28.37 -20.89
N LEU A 249 22.77 -27.53 -21.11
CA LEU A 249 22.22 -27.27 -22.45
C LEU A 249 23.26 -26.67 -23.40
N TYR A 250 24.06 -25.69 -22.97
CA TYR A 250 25.14 -25.12 -23.80
C TYR A 250 26.28 -26.11 -24.07
N GLY A 251 26.44 -27.11 -23.20
CA GLY A 251 27.45 -28.16 -23.34
C GLY A 251 26.97 -29.37 -24.13
N ASP A 252 25.79 -29.29 -24.76
CA ASP A 252 25.12 -30.40 -25.47
C ASP A 252 24.98 -31.67 -24.61
N ARG A 253 24.76 -31.47 -23.30
CA ARG A 253 24.54 -32.53 -22.31
C ARG A 253 23.06 -32.70 -22.03
N ASP A 254 22.66 -33.94 -21.80
CA ASP A 254 21.31 -34.26 -21.34
C ASP A 254 21.03 -33.63 -19.97
N LEU A 255 19.84 -33.04 -19.86
CA LEU A 255 19.33 -32.53 -18.58
C LEU A 255 19.26 -33.67 -17.56
N GLN A 256 19.78 -33.38 -16.38
CA GLN A 256 19.81 -34.30 -15.25
C GLN A 256 18.49 -34.25 -14.47
N PHE A 257 18.33 -35.17 -13.50
CA PHE A 257 17.22 -35.12 -12.56
C PHE A 257 17.21 -33.81 -11.76
N LEU A 258 16.01 -33.35 -11.40
CA LEU A 258 15.79 -32.05 -10.76
C LEU A 258 16.56 -31.90 -9.44
N GLU A 259 16.72 -32.98 -8.68
CA GLU A 259 17.45 -33.02 -7.41
C GLU A 259 18.92 -32.61 -7.56
N ARG A 260 19.49 -32.77 -8.75
CA ARG A 260 20.87 -32.35 -9.03
C ARG A 260 21.01 -30.84 -9.24
N TYR A 261 19.93 -30.18 -9.66
CA TYR A 261 19.91 -28.74 -9.89
C TYR A 261 19.37 -27.94 -8.70
N LEU A 262 18.54 -28.56 -7.86
CA LEU A 262 17.92 -27.93 -6.71
C LEU A 262 18.78 -28.09 -5.45
N ASP A 263 19.50 -27.02 -5.08
CA ASP A 263 20.24 -26.96 -3.83
C ASP A 263 19.37 -26.44 -2.67
N SER A 264 18.88 -27.36 -1.82
CA SER A 264 18.08 -27.02 -0.63
C SER A 264 18.86 -26.26 0.44
N SER A 265 20.20 -26.32 0.40
CA SER A 265 21.08 -25.65 1.36
C SER A 265 20.99 -24.13 1.23
N ILE A 266 20.69 -23.61 0.03
CA ILE A 266 20.49 -22.17 -0.22
C ILE A 266 19.38 -21.62 0.68
N ILE A 267 18.26 -22.32 0.78
CA ILE A 267 17.12 -21.91 1.59
C ILE A 267 17.42 -22.13 3.08
N THR A 268 17.96 -23.30 3.42
CA THR A 268 18.21 -23.68 4.82
C THR A 268 19.26 -22.77 5.47
N ASN A 269 20.42 -22.61 4.84
CA ASN A 269 21.50 -21.74 5.32
C ASN A 269 21.09 -20.27 5.26
N GLY A 270 20.32 -19.87 4.25
CA GLY A 270 19.77 -18.53 4.12
C GLY A 270 18.90 -18.15 5.33
N LEU A 271 17.92 -18.97 5.66
CA LEU A 271 17.04 -18.74 6.81
C LEU A 271 17.80 -18.82 8.14
N VAL A 272 18.67 -19.81 8.33
CA VAL A 272 19.49 -19.93 9.55
C VAL A 272 20.34 -18.68 9.75
N ARG A 273 20.94 -18.14 8.68
CA ARG A 273 21.67 -16.87 8.72
C ARG A 273 20.75 -15.71 9.08
N ALA A 274 19.60 -15.56 8.43
CA ALA A 274 18.65 -14.47 8.66
C ALA A 274 18.16 -14.41 10.12
N PHE A 275 17.87 -15.56 10.73
CA PHE A 275 17.50 -15.65 12.14
C PHE A 275 18.68 -15.41 13.09
N SER A 276 19.88 -15.86 12.73
CA SER A 276 21.08 -15.70 13.56
C SER A 276 21.55 -14.25 13.63
N THR A 277 21.64 -13.58 12.48
CA THR A 277 22.13 -12.21 12.36
C THR A 277 21.07 -11.17 12.71
N GLY A 278 19.79 -11.50 12.53
CA GLY A 278 18.69 -10.53 12.64
C GLY A 278 18.72 -9.40 11.61
N ALA A 279 19.65 -9.48 10.65
CA ALA A 279 19.83 -8.53 9.56
C ALA A 279 19.50 -9.23 8.26
N TRP A 280 18.39 -8.82 7.67
CA TRP A 280 17.85 -9.40 6.44
C TRP A 280 18.27 -8.47 5.32
N CYS A 281 19.27 -8.92 4.56
CA CYS A 281 19.89 -8.18 3.48
C CYS A 281 19.89 -9.07 2.24
N HIS A 282 19.28 -8.61 1.16
CA HIS A 282 19.36 -9.28 -0.12
C HIS A 282 20.44 -8.62 -0.98
N PRO A 283 21.41 -9.38 -1.52
CA PRO A 283 22.51 -8.81 -2.34
C PRO A 283 22.03 -7.97 -3.53
N TYR A 284 20.81 -8.24 -4.01
CA TYR A 284 20.22 -7.63 -5.19
C TYR A 284 19.21 -6.51 -4.88
N VAL A 285 18.92 -6.25 -3.59
CA VAL A 285 17.99 -5.19 -3.14
C VAL A 285 18.74 -4.31 -2.16
N THR A 286 19.45 -3.32 -2.69
CA THR A 286 20.32 -2.42 -1.91
C THR A 286 19.55 -1.37 -1.11
N THR A 287 18.28 -1.13 -1.43
CA THR A 287 17.46 -0.07 -0.83
C THR A 287 16.74 -0.47 0.46
N GLU A 288 16.57 -1.76 0.75
CA GLU A 288 15.85 -2.26 1.92
C GLU A 288 16.81 -3.04 2.83
N ARG A 289 17.66 -2.33 3.58
CA ARG A 289 18.38 -2.97 4.70
C ARG A 289 17.42 -3.07 5.89
N CYS A 290 16.90 -4.27 6.14
CA CYS A 290 16.07 -4.51 7.32
C CYS A 290 16.91 -5.15 8.43
N SER A 291 17.44 -4.31 9.31
CA SER A 291 18.21 -4.78 10.48
C SER A 291 17.34 -4.84 11.74
N GLY A 292 17.66 -5.77 12.63
CA GLY A 292 16.97 -5.97 13.89
C GLY A 292 15.52 -6.42 13.73
N ILE A 293 15.25 -7.26 12.71
CA ILE A 293 13.96 -7.96 12.59
C ILE A 293 13.89 -9.08 13.63
N VAL A 294 14.97 -9.84 13.78
CA VAL A 294 15.06 -10.93 14.74
C VAL A 294 16.03 -10.54 15.85
N THR A 295 15.61 -10.72 17.09
CA THR A 295 16.42 -10.44 18.28
C THR A 295 16.44 -11.63 19.22
N ASN A 296 17.47 -11.73 20.05
CA ASN A 296 17.48 -12.74 21.13
C ASN A 296 16.36 -12.45 22.12
N LEU A 297 15.63 -13.48 22.50
CA LEU A 297 14.62 -13.38 23.56
C LEU A 297 15.34 -13.35 24.91
N ARG A 298 14.97 -12.40 25.78
CA ARG A 298 15.57 -12.30 27.13
C ARG A 298 14.68 -12.98 28.16
N ARG A 299 15.26 -13.89 28.94
CA ARG A 299 14.61 -14.68 30.00
C ARG A 299 14.90 -14.15 31.42
N THR A 300 15.05 -12.84 31.59
CA THR A 300 15.32 -12.26 32.92
C THR A 300 14.14 -12.41 33.87
N ASN A 301 12.91 -12.21 33.36
CA ASN A 301 11.66 -12.52 34.03
C ASN A 301 10.54 -12.72 32.98
N PRO A 302 9.39 -13.31 33.34
CA PRO A 302 8.30 -13.55 32.39
C PRO A 302 7.75 -12.29 31.73
N LEU A 303 7.74 -11.14 32.42
CA LEU A 303 7.26 -9.88 31.86
C LEU A 303 8.20 -9.33 30.78
N GLN A 304 9.52 -9.51 30.94
CA GLN A 304 10.50 -9.09 29.96
C GLN A 304 10.37 -9.91 28.66
N MET A 305 10.08 -11.21 28.78
CA MET A 305 9.79 -12.08 27.64
C MET A 305 8.59 -11.54 26.85
N ILE A 306 7.47 -11.25 27.54
CA ILE A 306 6.26 -10.72 26.91
C ILE A 306 6.53 -9.33 26.29
N SER A 307 7.25 -8.46 27.00
CA SER A 307 7.64 -7.14 26.47
C SER A 307 8.47 -7.28 25.20
N ASP A 308 9.46 -8.18 25.16
CA ASP A 308 10.32 -8.40 24.00
C ASP A 308 9.53 -8.90 22.78
N MET A 309 8.52 -9.74 22.98
CA MET A 309 7.65 -10.24 21.91
C MET A 309 6.65 -9.19 21.40
N ARG A 310 6.33 -8.18 22.21
CA ARG A 310 5.42 -7.08 21.85
C ARG A 310 6.14 -5.85 21.30
N LYS A 311 7.45 -5.93 21.08
CA LYS A 311 8.24 -4.82 20.52
C LYS A 311 7.86 -4.51 19.08
N THR A 312 7.80 -3.22 18.80
CA THR A 312 7.64 -2.65 17.46
C THR A 312 8.84 -1.79 17.12
N ARG A 313 9.15 -1.70 15.84
CA ARG A 313 10.23 -0.84 15.34
C ARG A 313 9.79 -0.05 14.13
N GLN A 314 9.95 1.26 14.21
CA GLN A 314 9.89 2.15 13.05
C GLN A 314 11.26 2.21 12.38
N GLN A 315 11.31 1.75 11.12
CA GLN A 315 12.53 1.83 10.33
C GLN A 315 12.73 3.25 9.80
N THR A 316 13.92 3.79 10.01
CA THR A 316 14.33 5.10 9.52
C THR A 316 15.69 4.97 8.84
N ALA A 317 15.85 5.57 7.66
CA ALA A 317 17.10 5.50 6.90
C ALA A 317 18.31 6.09 7.67
N TYR A 318 18.07 7.11 8.50
CA TYR A 318 19.08 7.67 9.39
C TYR A 318 18.42 8.15 10.68
N ALA A 319 18.78 7.55 11.81
CA ALA A 319 18.18 7.81 13.11
C ALA A 319 18.38 9.27 13.57
N GLY A 320 19.48 9.92 13.18
CA GLY A 320 19.77 11.33 13.52
C GLY A 320 18.94 12.35 12.73
N LYS A 321 18.26 11.94 11.64
CA LYS A 321 17.35 12.79 10.85
C LYS A 321 15.88 12.48 11.12
N ALA A 322 15.61 11.61 12.10
CA ALA A 322 14.27 11.11 12.40
C ALA A 322 13.49 12.00 13.38
N GLY A 323 13.93 13.25 13.64
CA GLY A 323 13.44 14.13 14.71
C GLY A 323 11.94 13.99 15.00
N ASP A 324 11.10 14.33 14.02
CA ASP A 324 9.64 14.31 14.18
C ASP A 324 9.07 12.90 14.45
N SER A 325 9.68 11.86 13.88
CA SER A 325 9.23 10.47 14.04
C SER A 325 9.45 9.89 15.44
N ARG A 326 10.32 10.50 16.26
CA ARG A 326 10.60 10.06 17.64
C ARG A 326 9.55 10.55 18.62
N TYR A 327 8.89 11.67 18.32
CA TYR A 327 7.93 12.24 19.24
C TYR A 327 6.67 11.36 19.34
N PRO A 328 6.06 11.29 20.54
CA PRO A 328 4.78 10.61 20.69
C PRO A 328 3.72 11.29 19.82
N ASN A 329 3.04 10.50 19.01
CA ASN A 329 1.91 10.97 18.22
C ASN A 329 0.60 10.61 18.95
N PRO A 330 -0.41 11.50 19.00
CA PRO A 330 -1.70 11.18 19.62
C PRO A 330 -2.36 9.90 19.08
N SER A 331 -2.09 9.54 17.83
CA SER A 331 -2.58 8.29 17.22
C SER A 331 -2.07 7.00 17.88
N TYR A 332 -1.04 7.09 18.73
CA TYR A 332 -0.49 5.96 19.50
C TYR A 332 -1.41 5.52 20.64
N TRP A 333 -2.29 6.41 21.11
CA TRP A 333 -3.18 6.13 22.22
C TRP A 333 -3.97 4.82 22.02
N GLY A 334 -3.96 3.97 23.05
CA GLY A 334 -4.60 2.66 23.05
C GLY A 334 -3.92 1.57 22.21
N ARG A 335 -2.91 1.92 21.39
CA ARG A 335 -2.26 1.00 20.44
C ARG A 335 -0.80 0.72 20.77
N LEU A 336 -0.05 1.76 21.10
CA LEU A 336 1.36 1.68 21.45
C LEU A 336 1.62 2.34 22.80
N CYS A 337 2.49 1.73 23.59
CA CYS A 337 3.12 2.35 24.73
C CYS A 337 4.34 3.14 24.24
N PHE A 338 4.23 4.47 24.22
CA PHE A 338 5.32 5.36 23.84
C PHE A 338 6.29 5.67 25.00
N MET A 339 5.91 5.35 26.24
CA MET A 339 6.77 5.48 27.43
C MET A 339 7.79 4.33 27.51
N SER A 340 7.44 3.15 27.00
CA SER A 340 8.30 1.97 27.00
C SER A 340 9.15 1.95 25.73
N THR A 341 10.16 2.82 25.71
CA THR A 341 11.16 2.96 24.64
C THR A 341 12.55 2.92 25.25
N PRO A 342 13.56 2.36 24.58
CA PRO A 342 14.95 2.48 25.03
C PRO A 342 15.45 3.93 24.93
N ASP A 343 16.47 4.26 25.73
CA ASP A 343 17.19 5.52 25.64
C ASP A 343 18.14 5.58 24.44
N GLY A 344 18.58 6.79 24.08
CA GLY A 344 19.57 7.02 23.04
C GLY A 344 19.02 6.90 21.61
N GLU A 345 19.78 6.26 20.71
CA GLU A 345 19.50 6.28 19.27
C GLU A 345 18.14 5.66 18.91
N ASN A 346 17.65 4.67 19.68
CA ASN A 346 16.38 4.02 19.39
C ASN A 346 15.17 4.66 20.09
N CYS A 347 15.38 5.75 20.84
CA CYS A 347 14.31 6.44 21.56
C CYS A 347 13.20 6.94 20.62
N GLY A 348 11.96 6.51 20.88
CA GLY A 348 10.76 6.79 20.08
C GLY A 348 10.61 5.93 18.81
N LEU A 349 11.68 5.24 18.38
CA LEU A 349 11.67 4.37 17.20
C LEU A 349 11.35 2.92 17.56
N VAL A 350 11.79 2.47 18.73
CA VAL A 350 11.42 1.17 19.28
C VAL A 350 10.37 1.40 20.36
N LYS A 351 9.19 0.80 20.18
CA LYS A 351 8.05 0.96 21.08
C LYS A 351 7.50 -0.41 21.44
N ASN A 352 6.54 -0.47 22.34
CA ASN A 352 5.82 -1.70 22.67
C ASN A 352 4.34 -1.57 22.34
N LEU A 353 3.72 -2.65 21.85
CA LEU A 353 2.27 -2.72 21.73
C LEU A 353 1.62 -2.54 23.11
N SER A 354 0.51 -1.80 23.17
CA SER A 354 -0.30 -1.71 24.40
C SER A 354 -0.81 -3.11 24.80
N VAL A 355 -1.21 -3.31 26.06
CA VAL A 355 -1.69 -4.62 26.55
C VAL A 355 -2.92 -5.10 25.77
N THR A 356 -3.83 -4.18 25.44
CA THR A 356 -5.08 -4.46 24.72
C THR A 356 -4.94 -4.40 23.20
N ALA A 357 -3.77 -4.00 22.68
CA ALA A 357 -3.56 -3.96 21.24
C ALA A 357 -3.63 -5.37 20.64
N ILE A 358 -4.39 -5.47 19.56
CA ILE A 358 -4.46 -6.63 18.69
C ILE A 358 -3.89 -6.20 17.35
N VAL A 359 -3.21 -7.13 16.67
CA VAL A 359 -2.77 -6.95 15.29
C VAL A 359 -3.56 -7.92 14.39
N SER A 360 -3.89 -7.49 13.19
CA SER A 360 -4.98 -7.92 12.34
C SER A 360 -4.33 -8.78 11.31
N LEU A 361 -5.08 -9.82 10.98
CA LEU A 361 -4.66 -10.74 9.96
C LEU A 361 -5.32 -10.29 8.66
N LYS A 362 -4.64 -10.56 7.55
CA LYS A 362 -5.20 -10.27 6.23
C LYS A 362 -6.45 -11.12 6.02
N ILE A 363 -7.60 -10.47 6.00
CA ILE A 363 -8.91 -11.10 5.81
C ILE A 363 -9.04 -11.46 4.32
N ARG A 364 -9.29 -12.73 4.02
CA ARG A 364 -9.45 -13.22 2.63
C ARG A 364 -10.91 -13.25 2.17
N GLU A 365 -11.86 -12.96 3.05
CA GLU A 365 -13.28 -13.02 2.73
C GLU A 365 -13.70 -11.91 1.73
N PRO A 366 -14.50 -12.24 0.71
CA PRO A 366 -15.10 -11.23 -0.15
C PRO A 366 -16.14 -10.44 0.66
N VAL A 367 -15.91 -9.13 0.81
CA VAL A 367 -16.81 -8.24 1.58
C VAL A 367 -17.72 -7.44 0.65
N LEU A 368 -17.41 -7.36 -0.65
CA LEU A 368 -18.11 -6.50 -1.61
C LEU A 368 -19.63 -6.77 -1.66
N ASP A 369 -20.05 -8.02 -1.74
CA ASP A 369 -21.49 -8.38 -1.79
C ASP A 369 -22.22 -8.01 -0.49
N LYS A 370 -21.52 -8.13 0.65
CA LYS A 370 -22.03 -7.69 1.96
C LYS A 370 -22.18 -6.16 1.98
N LEU A 371 -21.29 -5.40 1.34
CA LEU A 371 -21.43 -3.95 1.22
C LEU A 371 -22.62 -3.56 0.34
N VAL A 372 -22.84 -4.26 -0.77
CA VAL A 372 -24.01 -4.05 -1.62
C VAL A 372 -25.29 -4.29 -0.81
N SER A 373 -25.35 -5.36 -0.02
CA SER A 373 -26.49 -5.63 0.87
C SER A 373 -26.71 -4.55 1.95
N CYS A 374 -25.66 -3.80 2.31
CA CYS A 374 -25.76 -2.64 3.22
C CYS A 374 -26.28 -1.37 2.53
N GLY A 375 -26.56 -1.40 1.22
CA GLY A 375 -27.02 -0.26 0.42
C GLY A 375 -25.92 0.51 -0.30
N MET A 376 -24.80 -0.15 -0.62
CA MET A 376 -23.80 0.39 -1.54
C MET A 376 -24.19 0.08 -2.98
N GLU A 377 -24.11 1.08 -3.85
CA GLU A 377 -24.22 0.93 -5.29
C GLU A 377 -22.82 0.80 -5.90
N LYS A 378 -22.62 -0.19 -6.78
CA LYS A 378 -21.35 -0.38 -7.49
C LYS A 378 -21.11 0.81 -8.44
N LEU A 379 -19.83 1.10 -8.74
CA LEU A 379 -19.47 2.21 -9.64
C LEU A 379 -19.97 2.05 -11.08
N ASP A 380 -20.25 0.83 -11.50
CA ASP A 380 -20.74 0.52 -12.83
C ASP A 380 -22.13 1.14 -13.08
N GLY A 381 -22.27 1.89 -14.17
CA GLY A 381 -23.53 2.52 -14.58
C GLY A 381 -23.98 3.75 -13.78
N ILE A 382 -23.17 4.29 -12.85
CA ILE A 382 -23.57 5.47 -12.08
C ILE A 382 -23.64 6.73 -12.95
N CYS A 383 -24.74 7.48 -12.82
CA CYS A 383 -24.89 8.79 -13.44
C CYS A 383 -24.04 9.85 -12.73
N LEU A 384 -23.16 10.55 -13.48
CA LEU A 384 -22.25 11.58 -12.95
C LEU A 384 -22.98 12.72 -12.21
N ALA A 385 -24.20 13.07 -12.63
CA ALA A 385 -25.02 14.10 -11.97
C ALA A 385 -25.40 13.73 -10.53
N SER A 386 -25.54 12.42 -10.24
CA SER A 386 -25.85 11.92 -8.90
C SER A 386 -24.61 11.83 -8.01
N LEU A 387 -23.42 11.69 -8.60
CA LEU A 387 -22.15 11.45 -7.91
C LEU A 387 -21.84 12.52 -6.87
N GLY A 388 -22.16 13.79 -7.15
CA GLY A 388 -21.94 14.90 -6.25
C GLY A 388 -22.82 14.90 -4.99
N LYS A 389 -23.89 14.10 -4.96
CA LYS A 389 -24.84 13.95 -3.84
C LYS A 389 -24.64 12.65 -3.05
N MET A 390 -23.85 11.71 -3.56
CA MET A 390 -23.60 10.42 -2.93
C MET A 390 -22.28 10.44 -2.14
N ASP A 391 -22.25 9.66 -1.05
CA ASP A 391 -21.03 9.43 -0.29
C ASP A 391 -20.19 8.32 -0.94
N ARG A 392 -18.86 8.49 -0.93
CA ARG A 392 -17.93 7.54 -1.58
C ARG A 392 -17.54 6.43 -0.61
N ILE A 393 -17.53 5.19 -1.11
CA ILE A 393 -17.11 4.01 -0.34
C ILE A 393 -15.82 3.44 -0.94
N PHE A 394 -14.76 3.45 -0.14
CA PHE A 394 -13.46 2.88 -0.47
C PHE A 394 -13.26 1.57 0.28
N LEU A 395 -12.75 0.54 -0.40
CA LEU A 395 -12.34 -0.72 0.19
C LEU A 395 -10.84 -0.93 -0.06
N ASN A 396 -10.04 -1.01 1.00
CA ASN A 396 -8.58 -1.16 0.90
C ASN A 396 -7.91 -0.13 -0.03
N GLY A 397 -8.44 1.09 -0.08
CA GLY A 397 -7.93 2.17 -0.93
C GLY A 397 -8.57 2.29 -2.31
N ASP A 398 -9.27 1.26 -2.76
CA ASP A 398 -9.94 1.25 -4.06
C ASP A 398 -11.35 1.81 -3.92
N TRP A 399 -11.74 2.67 -4.86
CA TRP A 399 -13.12 3.17 -4.90
C TRP A 399 -14.02 2.09 -5.47
N VAL A 400 -14.89 1.51 -4.64
CA VAL A 400 -15.71 0.35 -5.01
C VAL A 400 -17.17 0.69 -5.26
N GLY A 401 -17.65 1.81 -4.73
CA GLY A 401 -19.04 2.21 -4.87
C GLY A 401 -19.38 3.53 -4.22
N VAL A 402 -20.66 3.85 -4.25
CA VAL A 402 -21.24 5.04 -3.61
C VAL A 402 -22.46 4.64 -2.78
N CYS A 403 -22.89 5.54 -1.90
CA CYS A 403 -24.12 5.36 -1.14
C CYS A 403 -24.86 6.70 -0.96
N PRO A 404 -26.19 6.75 -1.14
CA PRO A 404 -26.97 7.95 -0.88
C PRO A 404 -27.05 8.35 0.59
N ASN A 405 -27.10 7.37 1.50
CA ASN A 405 -27.22 7.61 2.93
C ASN A 405 -26.22 6.76 3.70
N SER A 406 -25.04 7.34 3.90
CA SER A 406 -23.95 6.71 4.63
C SER A 406 -24.27 6.35 6.08
N ASN A 407 -25.08 7.14 6.78
CA ASN A 407 -25.44 6.83 8.17
C ASN A 407 -26.19 5.50 8.25
N SER A 408 -27.13 5.27 7.33
CA SER A 408 -27.86 4.00 7.23
C SER A 408 -26.94 2.84 6.84
N PHE A 409 -26.01 3.07 5.92
CA PHE A 409 -25.03 2.09 5.48
C PHE A 409 -24.11 1.65 6.63
N ILE A 410 -23.55 2.58 7.40
CA ILE A 410 -22.69 2.29 8.55
C ILE A 410 -23.47 1.56 9.64
N ALA A 411 -24.71 1.96 9.92
CA ALA A 411 -25.55 1.32 10.93
C ALA A 411 -25.79 -0.16 10.57
N ARG A 412 -26.09 -0.46 9.30
CA ARG A 412 -26.22 -1.82 8.78
C ARG A 412 -24.90 -2.57 8.83
N PHE A 413 -23.82 -1.98 8.33
CA PHE A 413 -22.48 -2.57 8.35
C PHE A 413 -22.04 -2.96 9.77
N ARG A 414 -22.19 -2.04 10.74
CA ARG A 414 -21.85 -2.30 12.15
C ARG A 414 -22.72 -3.40 12.75
N SER A 415 -23.99 -3.49 12.37
CA SER A 415 -24.88 -4.55 12.83
C SER A 415 -24.49 -5.92 12.26
N MET A 416 -24.17 -6.00 10.96
CA MET A 416 -23.65 -7.22 10.34
C MET A 416 -22.31 -7.65 10.96
N ARG A 417 -21.43 -6.71 11.29
CA ARG A 417 -20.16 -7.00 11.98
C ARG A 417 -20.39 -7.54 13.40
N ARG A 418 -21.32 -6.96 14.16
CA ARG A 418 -21.70 -7.46 15.50
C ARG A 418 -22.34 -8.85 15.43
N ALA A 419 -23.11 -9.12 14.38
CA ALA A 419 -23.68 -10.43 14.10
C ALA A 419 -22.67 -11.44 13.52
N LYS A 420 -21.39 -11.09 13.41
CA LYS A 420 -20.31 -11.91 12.82
C LYS A 420 -20.54 -12.30 11.35
N LEU A 421 -21.45 -11.63 10.65
CA LEU A 421 -21.64 -11.77 9.19
C LEU A 421 -20.49 -11.11 8.42
N ILE A 422 -19.90 -10.06 8.98
CA ILE A 422 -18.66 -9.44 8.51
C ILE A 422 -17.60 -9.68 9.58
N HIS A 423 -16.39 -10.06 9.16
CA HIS A 423 -15.29 -10.33 10.08
C HIS A 423 -15.04 -9.13 11.03
N PRO A 424 -14.88 -9.35 12.36
CA PRO A 424 -14.79 -8.25 13.34
C PRO A 424 -13.63 -7.27 13.12
N GLN A 425 -12.53 -7.74 12.52
CA GLN A 425 -11.34 -6.94 12.19
C GLN A 425 -11.49 -6.09 10.90
N VAL A 426 -12.66 -6.12 10.23
CA VAL A 426 -12.93 -5.14 9.17
C VAL A 426 -13.30 -3.82 9.84
N GLU A 427 -12.50 -2.79 9.60
CA GLU A 427 -12.72 -1.46 10.12
C GLU A 427 -13.56 -0.62 9.16
N SER A 428 -14.38 0.27 9.74
CA SER A 428 -15.12 1.30 9.02
C SER A 428 -14.79 2.65 9.60
N ASN A 429 -14.12 3.50 8.82
CA ASN A 429 -13.79 4.86 9.20
C ASN A 429 -14.54 5.84 8.29
N GLY A 430 -15.32 6.73 8.90
CA GLY A 430 -16.00 7.82 8.19
C GLY A 430 -15.26 9.13 8.42
N THR A 431 -14.89 9.82 7.35
CA THR A 431 -14.42 11.20 7.41
C THR A 431 -15.47 12.10 6.77
N SER A 432 -16.12 12.95 7.58
CA SER A 432 -16.99 14.00 7.06
C SER A 432 -16.17 15.28 6.90
N THR A 433 -16.08 15.78 5.68
CA THR A 433 -15.51 17.11 5.40
C THR A 433 -16.63 18.02 4.93
N ARG A 434 -17.02 18.98 5.77
CA ARG A 434 -18.01 20.05 5.51
C ARG A 434 -19.15 19.62 4.54
N GLY A 435 -19.92 18.61 4.93
CA GLY A 435 -21.15 18.20 4.23
C GLY A 435 -21.02 16.99 3.27
N ARG A 436 -19.83 16.40 3.10
CA ARG A 436 -19.63 15.15 2.34
C ARG A 436 -18.85 14.15 3.16
N SER A 437 -19.30 12.90 3.16
CA SER A 437 -18.68 11.84 3.96
C SER A 437 -17.99 10.83 3.05
N GLU A 438 -16.73 10.55 3.35
CA GLU A 438 -15.94 9.50 2.70
C GLU A 438 -15.77 8.36 3.68
N TYR A 439 -16.07 7.14 3.22
CA TYR A 439 -15.97 5.95 4.05
C TYR A 439 -14.85 5.07 3.56
N PHE A 440 -13.88 4.86 4.43
CA PHE A 440 -12.77 3.95 4.21
C PHE A 440 -13.05 2.68 4.99
N LEU A 441 -13.36 1.63 4.24
CA LEU A 441 -13.46 0.27 4.74
C LEU A 441 -12.12 -0.41 4.52
N MET A 442 -11.55 -0.95 5.58
CA MET A 442 -10.24 -1.57 5.53
C MET A 442 -10.35 -2.96 6.11
N GLN A 443 -9.97 -3.96 5.32
CA GLN A 443 -9.92 -5.35 5.74
C GLN A 443 -8.61 -5.57 6.48
N GLY A 444 -8.68 -5.73 7.81
CA GLY A 444 -7.49 -5.89 8.64
C GLY A 444 -6.78 -4.54 8.84
N GLU A 445 -7.42 -3.66 9.62
CA GLU A 445 -6.69 -2.60 10.30
C GLU A 445 -6.53 -2.99 11.77
N PHE A 446 -5.33 -2.71 12.28
CA PHE A 446 -4.75 -3.23 13.51
C PHE A 446 -4.50 -4.68 13.50
#